data_AF-A0A2I0DBS8-F1
#
_entry.id   AF-A0A2I0DBS8-F1
#
_cell.length_a   1.000
_cell.length_b   1.000
_cell.length_c   1.000
_cell.angle_alpha   90.00
_cell.angle_beta   90.00
_cell.angle_gamma   90.00
#
_symmetry.space_group_name_H-M   'P 1'
#
loop_
_entity.id
_entity.type
_entity.pdbx_description
1 polymer ?
#
loop_
_entity_poly.entity_id
_entity_poly.type
_entity_poly.pdbx_seq_one_letter_code
_entity_poly.pdbx_strand_id
1 'polypeptide(L)'
;MKTKIISIRVTEELKQKLERISELTGQSHSQLIRPLIEEKLIEPEIIDLGEGRYYNTKTDHELINSLGFMELLFWIYDKKFEPRADEIDEFYEYLIKTIEKVKQSQLFTMPFKDAMTEIGKELRISLEDESFHQFDFPNNDKLYEYILRSDVNMIRWYTDQELLIPFTD
;
A
#
# COMPACT_ATOMS: atom_id res chain seq x y z
N MET A 1 6.72 -34.76 -12.69
CA MET A 1 7.65 -33.96 -11.86
C MET A 1 8.25 -34.85 -10.78
N LYS A 2 9.54 -34.69 -10.43
CA LYS A 2 10.15 -35.42 -9.31
C LYS A 2 9.75 -34.75 -7.99
N THR A 3 9.08 -35.48 -7.11
CA THR A 3 8.74 -35.01 -5.76
C THR A 3 9.99 -35.07 -4.88
N LYS A 4 10.36 -33.95 -4.25
CA LYS A 4 11.39 -33.90 -3.20
C LYS A 4 10.72 -33.73 -1.85
N ILE A 5 11.17 -34.48 -0.85
CA ILE A 5 10.71 -34.34 0.53
C ILE A 5 11.61 -33.31 1.22
N ILE A 6 11.00 -32.30 1.82
CA ILE A 6 11.68 -31.26 2.61
C ILE A 6 11.17 -31.36 4.04
N SER A 7 12.09 -31.52 4.99
CA SER A 7 11.77 -31.53 6.42
C SER A 7 12.04 -30.15 7.01
N ILE A 8 11.01 -29.55 7.61
CA ILE A 8 11.08 -28.22 8.25
C ILE A 8 10.74 -28.34 9.73
N ARG A 9 11.37 -27.49 10.55
CA ARG A 9 11.00 -27.33 11.97
C ARG A 9 10.07 -26.13 12.10
N VAL A 10 8.97 -26.32 12.80
CA VAL A 10 7.97 -25.28 13.09
C VAL A 10 7.68 -25.25 14.58
N THR A 11 7.05 -24.18 15.05
CA THR A 11 6.56 -24.11 16.44
C THR A 11 5.41 -25.10 16.66
N GLU A 12 5.26 -25.57 17.90
CA GLU A 12 4.20 -26.52 18.25
C GLU A 12 2.81 -25.91 18.03
N GLU A 13 2.64 -24.62 18.32
CA GLU A 13 1.39 -23.90 18.08
C GLU A 13 1.01 -23.89 16.59
N LEU A 14 1.98 -23.64 15.70
CA LEU A 14 1.74 -23.64 14.26
C LEU A 14 1.39 -25.04 13.75
N LYS A 15 2.06 -26.07 14.28
CA LYS A 15 1.77 -27.47 13.98
C LYS A 15 0.34 -27.85 14.36
N GLN A 16 -0.11 -27.50 15.57
CA GLN A 16 -1.47 -27.76 16.03
C GLN A 16 -2.53 -27.05 15.17
N LYS A 17 -2.25 -25.81 14.75
CA LYS A 17 -3.14 -25.07 13.83
C LYS A 17 -3.22 -25.76 12.46
N LEU A 18 -2.08 -26.22 11.92
CA LEU A 18 -2.04 -26.96 10.65
C LEU A 18 -2.79 -28.29 10.72
N GLU A 19 -2.63 -29.05 11.81
CA GLU A 19 -3.34 -30.31 12.04
C GLU A 19 -4.86 -30.08 12.07
N ARG A 20 -5.31 -29.06 12.80
CA ARG A 20 -6.73 -28.70 12.86
C ARG A 20 -7.30 -28.32 11.49
N ILE A 21 -6.56 -27.53 10.70
CA ILE A 21 -7.00 -27.14 9.36
C ILE A 21 -7.01 -28.36 8.42
N SER A 22 -6.02 -29.23 8.54
CA SER A 22 -5.95 -30.50 7.80
C SER A 22 -7.15 -31.39 8.09
N GLU A 23 -7.55 -31.51 9.36
CA GLU A 23 -8.74 -32.28 9.77
C GLU A 23 -10.03 -31.67 9.22
N LEU A 24 -10.16 -30.34 9.25
CA LEU A 24 -11.37 -29.65 8.78
C LEU A 24 -11.51 -29.68 7.25
N THR A 25 -10.41 -29.65 6.51
CA THR A 25 -10.40 -29.53 5.04
C THR A 25 -10.17 -30.86 4.33
N GLY A 26 -9.71 -31.90 5.04
CA GLY A 26 -9.28 -33.17 4.45
C GLY A 26 -8.00 -33.06 3.60
N GLN A 27 -7.34 -31.91 3.58
CA GLN A 27 -6.12 -31.67 2.81
C GLN A 27 -4.89 -32.01 3.64
N SER A 28 -3.88 -32.65 3.03
CA SER A 28 -2.61 -32.91 3.72
C SER A 28 -1.85 -31.62 4.04
N HIS A 29 -1.00 -31.63 5.06
CA HIS A 29 -0.13 -30.50 5.41
C HIS A 29 0.66 -29.97 4.19
N SER A 30 1.16 -30.85 3.33
CA SER A 30 1.88 -30.43 2.12
C SER A 30 0.98 -29.72 1.10
N GLN A 31 -0.30 -30.09 0.99
CA GLN A 31 -1.26 -29.41 0.11
C GLN A 31 -1.67 -28.05 0.66
N LEU A 32 -1.74 -27.90 1.98
CA LEU A 32 -2.02 -26.61 2.64
C LEU A 32 -0.84 -25.64 2.52
N ILE A 33 0.38 -26.14 2.70
CA ILE A 33 1.59 -25.30 2.77
C ILE A 33 2.13 -24.96 1.39
N ARG A 34 1.97 -25.83 0.38
CA ARG A 34 2.58 -25.63 -0.94
C ARG A 34 2.11 -24.34 -1.63
N PRO A 35 0.81 -23.99 -1.68
CA PRO A 35 0.37 -22.73 -2.26
C PRO A 35 0.92 -21.51 -1.53
N LEU A 36 1.06 -21.59 -0.20
CA LEU A 36 1.62 -20.51 0.61
C LEU A 36 3.13 -20.33 0.36
N ILE A 37 3.84 -21.44 0.19
CA ILE A 37 5.25 -21.42 -0.22
C ILE A 37 5.35 -20.86 -1.63
N GLU A 38 4.52 -21.32 -2.57
CA GLU A 38 4.50 -20.84 -3.96
C GLU A 38 4.21 -19.33 -4.01
N GLU A 39 3.20 -18.84 -3.30
CA GLU A 39 2.87 -17.42 -3.15
C GLU A 39 4.06 -16.60 -2.61
N LYS A 40 4.82 -17.14 -1.65
CA LYS A 40 5.98 -16.47 -1.08
C LYS A 40 7.25 -16.63 -1.90
N LEU A 41 7.33 -17.62 -2.78
CA LEU A 41 8.44 -17.92 -3.69
C LEU A 41 8.27 -17.27 -5.07
N ILE A 42 7.11 -16.70 -5.38
CA ILE A 42 7.00 -15.76 -6.50
C ILE A 42 7.96 -14.63 -6.18
N GLU A 43 9.11 -14.61 -6.87
CA GLU A 43 10.04 -13.51 -6.78
C GLU A 43 9.30 -12.24 -7.18
N PRO A 44 9.48 -11.13 -6.42
CA PRO A 44 8.86 -9.87 -6.80
C PRO A 44 9.36 -9.51 -8.19
N GLU A 45 8.47 -9.60 -9.17
CA GLU A 45 8.71 -9.05 -10.49
C GLU A 45 8.75 -7.52 -10.36
N ILE A 46 9.80 -6.95 -10.93
CA ILE A 46 9.97 -5.49 -11.05
C ILE A 46 9.57 -5.15 -12.47
N ILE A 47 8.43 -4.47 -12.62
CA ILE A 47 7.93 -3.99 -13.90
C ILE A 47 8.40 -2.56 -14.08
N ASP A 48 9.21 -2.30 -15.12
CA ASP A 48 9.63 -0.94 -15.49
C ASP A 48 8.41 -0.16 -16.02
N LEU A 49 8.16 1.01 -15.45
CA LEU A 49 7.05 1.89 -15.83
C LEU A 49 7.51 3.08 -16.69
N GLY A 50 8.81 3.20 -16.96
CA GLY A 50 9.42 4.37 -17.59
C GLY A 50 9.77 5.47 -16.58
N GLU A 51 10.58 6.44 -17.04
CA GLU A 51 10.94 7.64 -16.26
C GLU A 51 11.63 7.36 -14.91
N GLY A 52 12.32 6.22 -14.80
CA GLY A 52 12.98 5.81 -13.56
C GLY A 52 12.02 5.30 -12.49
N ARG A 53 10.77 5.00 -12.85
CA ARG A 53 9.78 4.35 -11.97
C ARG A 53 9.73 2.85 -12.22
N TYR A 54 9.41 2.10 -11.18
CA TYR A 54 9.12 0.68 -11.30
C TYR A 54 8.04 0.25 -10.32
N TYR A 55 7.34 -0.81 -10.68
CA TYR A 55 6.35 -1.48 -9.86
C TYR A 55 6.90 -2.81 -9.35
N ASN A 56 7.09 -2.91 -8.05
CA ASN A 56 7.36 -4.17 -7.36
C ASN A 56 6.03 -4.87 -7.08
N THR A 57 5.79 -5.99 -7.77
CA THR A 57 4.57 -6.80 -7.67
C THR A 57 4.23 -7.33 -6.27
N LYS A 58 5.13 -7.17 -5.29
CA LYS A 58 4.89 -7.52 -3.90
C LYS A 58 4.78 -6.28 -3.02
N THR A 59 5.84 -5.49 -2.87
CA THR A 59 5.85 -4.39 -1.90
C THR A 59 4.96 -3.23 -2.32
N ASP A 60 4.98 -2.87 -3.60
CA ASP A 60 4.14 -1.78 -4.11
C ASP A 60 2.69 -2.26 -4.25
N HIS A 61 2.49 -3.54 -4.61
CA HIS A 61 1.16 -4.15 -4.61
C HIS A 61 0.51 -4.17 -3.22
N GLU A 62 1.27 -4.57 -2.19
CA GLU A 62 0.80 -4.55 -0.80
C GLU A 62 0.49 -3.12 -0.34
N LEU A 63 1.30 -2.14 -0.75
CA LEU A 63 1.09 -0.73 -0.41
C LEU A 63 -0.21 -0.18 -1.00
N ILE A 64 -0.42 -0.31 -2.31
CA ILE A 64 -1.60 0.26 -2.98
C ILE A 64 -2.91 -0.41 -2.57
N ASN A 65 -2.85 -1.67 -2.14
CA ASN A 65 -4.00 -2.42 -1.64
C ASN A 65 -4.14 -2.34 -0.11
N SER A 66 -3.26 -1.60 0.58
CA SER A 66 -3.36 -1.44 2.02
C SER A 66 -4.51 -0.50 2.37
N LEU A 67 -5.20 -0.80 3.48
CA LEU A 67 -6.22 0.08 4.04
C LEU A 67 -5.67 1.49 4.28
N GLY A 68 -4.44 1.59 4.77
CA GLY A 68 -3.82 2.88 5.06
C GLY A 68 -3.56 3.76 3.86
N PHE A 69 -3.19 3.18 2.72
CA PHE A 69 -3.06 3.96 1.50
C PHE A 69 -4.41 4.49 1.02
N MET A 70 -5.47 3.69 1.10
CA MET A 70 -6.83 4.14 0.78
C MET A 70 -7.32 5.23 1.75
N GLU A 71 -7.12 5.05 3.05
CA GLU A 71 -7.48 6.02 4.08
C GLU A 71 -6.76 7.35 3.89
N LEU A 72 -5.47 7.32 3.54
CA LEU A 72 -4.70 8.51 3.21
C LEU A 72 -5.31 9.26 2.02
N LEU A 73 -5.66 8.55 0.94
CA LEU A 73 -6.26 9.17 -0.25
C LEU A 73 -7.62 9.79 0.05
N PHE A 74 -8.48 9.08 0.80
CA PHE A 74 -9.79 9.60 1.19
C PHE A 74 -9.68 10.78 2.14
N TRP A 75 -8.75 10.73 3.09
CA TRP A 75 -8.53 11.84 4.01
C TRP A 75 -8.01 13.09 3.29
N ILE A 76 -7.06 12.94 2.35
CA ILE A 76 -6.60 14.06 1.51
C ILE A 76 -7.77 14.66 0.72
N TYR A 77 -8.63 13.81 0.18
CA TYR A 77 -9.81 14.26 -0.55
C TYR A 77 -10.76 15.05 0.34
N ASP A 78 -11.08 14.51 1.52
CA ASP A 78 -11.97 15.12 2.51
C ASP A 78 -11.45 16.49 2.96
N LYS A 79 -10.20 16.54 3.45
CA LYS A 79 -9.63 17.77 4.00
C LYS A 79 -9.37 18.85 2.96
N LYS A 80 -9.34 18.55 1.66
CA LYS A 80 -9.36 19.60 0.64
C LYS A 80 -10.66 20.40 0.68
N PHE A 81 -11.80 19.75 0.89
CA PHE A 81 -13.10 20.43 0.93
C PHE A 81 -13.42 20.98 2.30
N GLU A 82 -13.01 20.27 3.35
CA GLU A 82 -13.22 20.64 4.74
C GLU A 82 -11.89 20.56 5.50
N PRO A 83 -11.06 21.61 5.46
CA PRO A 83 -9.69 21.58 5.99
C PRO A 83 -9.64 21.68 7.52
N ARG A 84 -10.54 21.04 8.25
CA ARG A 84 -10.54 21.03 9.71
C ARG A 84 -9.47 20.09 10.24
N ALA A 85 -8.74 20.54 11.26
CA ALA A 85 -7.81 19.70 12.01
C ALA A 85 -8.52 19.12 13.24
N ASP A 86 -9.41 18.17 13.00
CA ASP A 86 -10.33 17.60 14.01
C ASP A 86 -10.22 16.08 14.19
N GLU A 87 -9.21 15.46 13.57
CA GLU A 87 -8.91 14.05 13.81
C GLU A 87 -8.10 13.86 15.09
N ILE A 88 -8.11 12.62 15.60
CA ILE A 88 -7.28 12.21 16.73
C ILE A 88 -5.81 12.08 16.33
N ASP A 89 -4.90 12.39 17.25
CA ASP A 89 -3.44 12.39 17.03
C ASP A 89 -2.93 11.05 16.47
N GLU A 90 -3.43 9.91 16.97
CA GLU A 90 -3.01 8.59 16.50
C GLU A 90 -3.31 8.38 15.02
N PHE A 91 -4.37 9.02 14.50
CA PHE A 91 -4.71 8.97 13.10
C PHE A 91 -3.72 9.77 12.26
N TYR A 92 -3.30 10.97 12.70
CA TYR A 92 -2.24 11.72 12.02
C TYR A 92 -0.91 10.98 12.03
N GLU A 93 -0.51 10.39 13.16
CA GLU A 93 0.69 9.56 13.22
C GLU A 93 0.65 8.38 12.24
N TYR A 94 -0.53 7.76 12.12
CA TYR A 94 -0.76 6.68 11.18
C TYR A 94 -0.62 7.15 9.72
N LEU A 95 -1.22 8.29 9.36
CA LEU A 95 -1.10 8.88 8.03
C LEU A 95 0.36 9.24 7.69
N ILE A 96 1.11 9.80 8.65
CA ILE A 96 2.54 10.08 8.49
C ILE A 96 3.32 8.80 8.17
N LYS A 97 3.06 7.70 8.87
CA LYS A 97 3.71 6.40 8.59
C LYS A 97 3.39 5.89 7.19
N THR A 98 2.15 6.06 6.74
CA THR A 98 1.73 5.69 5.37
C THR A 98 2.43 6.55 4.33
N ILE A 99 2.53 7.86 4.54
CA ILE A 99 3.25 8.80 3.68
C ILE A 99 4.73 8.40 3.52
N GLU A 100 5.40 7.99 4.60
CA GLU A 100 6.80 7.56 4.49
C GLU A 100 6.96 6.28 3.66
N LYS A 101 6.00 5.34 3.71
CA LYS A 101 6.00 4.16 2.84
C LYS A 101 5.82 4.54 1.37
N VAL A 102 4.89 5.47 1.11
CA VAL A 102 4.64 6.02 -0.23
C VAL A 102 5.89 6.67 -0.82
N LYS A 103 6.61 7.48 -0.03
CA LYS A 103 7.85 8.14 -0.47
C LYS A 103 8.97 7.16 -0.82
N GLN A 104 9.04 6.03 -0.12
CA GLN A 104 10.03 4.98 -0.37
C GLN A 104 9.73 4.15 -1.62
N SER A 105 8.45 4.01 -2.00
CA SER A 105 8.04 3.29 -3.20
C SER A 105 8.50 3.99 -4.48
N GLN A 106 8.98 3.25 -5.48
CA GLN A 106 9.31 3.81 -6.80
C GLN A 106 8.15 3.76 -7.79
N LEU A 107 6.97 3.36 -7.32
CA LEU A 107 5.73 3.41 -8.10
C LEU A 107 5.34 4.85 -8.46
N PHE A 108 5.51 5.77 -7.50
CA PHE A 108 5.02 7.14 -7.59
C PHE A 108 6.05 8.09 -8.21
N THR A 109 5.56 9.07 -8.95
CA THR A 109 6.41 10.13 -9.52
C THR A 109 6.97 11.05 -8.44
N MET A 110 8.04 11.79 -8.77
CA MET A 110 8.60 12.77 -7.83
C MET A 110 7.59 13.86 -7.41
N PRO A 111 6.79 14.45 -8.33
CA PRO A 111 5.76 15.42 -7.95
C PRO A 111 4.76 14.88 -6.92
N PHE A 112 4.36 13.61 -7.02
CA PHE A 112 3.50 12.98 -6.00
C PHE A 112 4.20 12.90 -4.64
N LYS A 113 5.46 12.46 -4.62
CA LYS A 113 6.24 12.31 -3.39
C LYS A 113 6.55 13.64 -2.72
N ASP A 114 6.82 14.68 -3.51
CA ASP A 114 7.03 16.04 -3.00
C ASP A 114 5.77 16.54 -2.31
N ALA A 115 4.61 16.30 -2.89
CA ALA A 115 3.35 16.64 -2.27
C ALA A 115 3.03 15.84 -1.00
N MET A 116 3.28 14.54 -1.00
CA MET A 116 3.17 13.73 0.23
C MET A 116 4.12 14.26 1.31
N THR A 117 5.27 14.81 0.91
CA THR A 117 6.21 15.45 1.84
C THR A 117 5.62 16.72 2.45
N GLU A 118 4.99 17.59 1.67
CA GLU A 118 4.34 18.79 2.18
C GLU A 118 3.14 18.45 3.09
N ILE A 119 2.27 17.53 2.67
CA ILE A 119 1.16 17.03 3.53
C ILE A 119 1.70 16.45 4.84
N GLY A 120 2.80 15.70 4.77
CA GLY A 120 3.46 15.15 5.95
C GLY A 120 4.05 16.22 6.89
N LYS A 121 4.38 17.42 6.41
CA LYS A 121 4.80 18.54 7.27
C LYS A 121 3.60 19.13 8.00
N GLU A 122 2.50 19.36 7.29
CA GLU A 122 1.26 19.90 7.86
C GLU A 122 0.66 19.00 8.94
N LEU A 123 0.71 17.67 8.73
CA LEU A 123 0.33 16.69 9.75
C LEU A 123 1.17 16.80 11.02
N ARG A 124 2.47 17.06 10.89
CA ARG A 124 3.36 17.23 12.06
C ARG A 124 3.08 18.54 12.78
N ILE A 125 2.82 19.63 12.05
CA ILE A 125 2.41 20.91 12.63
C ILE A 125 1.12 20.73 13.43
N SER A 126 0.13 20.03 12.87
CA SER A 126 -1.15 19.76 13.53
C SER A 126 -1.02 18.96 14.83
N LEU A 127 0.00 18.09 14.92
CA LEU A 127 0.33 17.33 16.14
C LEU A 127 1.08 18.15 17.18
N GLU A 128 1.84 19.16 16.76
CA GLU A 128 2.70 19.96 17.63
C GLU A 128 2.02 21.24 18.16
N ASP A 129 0.99 21.74 17.46
CA ASP A 129 0.30 23.00 17.77
C ASP A 129 -1.21 22.82 17.94
N GLU A 130 -1.67 22.75 19.20
CA GLU A 130 -3.10 22.64 19.55
C GLU A 130 -3.94 23.88 19.13
N SER A 131 -3.30 25.00 18.78
CA SER A 131 -3.98 26.19 18.24
C SER A 131 -4.24 26.09 16.73
N PHE A 132 -3.72 25.04 16.10
CA PHE A 132 -3.89 24.76 14.68
C PHE A 132 -5.28 24.16 14.42
N HIS A 133 -6.21 25.00 13.96
CA HIS A 133 -7.60 24.59 13.76
C HIS A 133 -7.92 24.14 12.32
N GLN A 134 -7.00 24.39 11.38
CA GLN A 134 -7.21 24.10 9.97
C GLN A 134 -5.94 23.65 9.27
N PHE A 135 -6.03 22.59 8.46
CA PHE A 135 -4.96 22.14 7.57
C PHE A 135 -4.74 23.14 6.43
N ASP A 136 -3.52 23.66 6.30
CA ASP A 136 -3.12 24.43 5.13
C ASP A 136 -2.66 23.47 4.03
N PHE A 137 -3.61 23.03 3.20
CA PHE A 137 -3.25 22.20 2.06
C PHE A 137 -2.31 22.98 1.13
N PRO A 138 -1.19 22.37 0.68
CA PRO A 138 -0.28 23.04 -0.23
C PRO A 138 -1.06 23.54 -1.43
N ASN A 139 -1.00 24.86 -1.68
CA ASN A 139 -1.75 25.56 -2.73
C ASN A 139 -1.26 25.16 -4.13
N ASN A 140 -1.57 23.92 -4.51
CA ASN A 140 -1.13 23.30 -5.73
C ASN A 140 -2.31 22.52 -6.32
N ASP A 141 -3.17 23.22 -7.07
CA ASP A 141 -4.28 22.59 -7.78
C ASP A 141 -3.83 21.45 -8.69
N LYS A 142 -2.61 21.51 -9.23
CA LYS A 142 -2.03 20.43 -10.03
C LYS A 142 -1.77 19.17 -9.22
N LEU A 143 -1.40 19.28 -7.94
CA LEU A 143 -1.27 18.13 -7.06
C LEU A 143 -2.61 17.42 -6.88
N TYR A 144 -3.68 18.18 -6.66
CA TYR A 144 -5.00 17.58 -6.50
C TYR A 144 -5.52 16.99 -7.81
N GLU A 145 -5.29 17.67 -8.94
CA GLU A 145 -5.55 17.09 -10.26
C GLU A 145 -4.74 15.81 -10.47
N TYR A 146 -3.51 15.71 -9.96
CA TYR A 146 -2.65 14.53 -10.06
C TYR A 146 -3.13 13.37 -9.16
N ILE A 147 -3.51 13.65 -7.90
CA ILE A 147 -4.13 12.65 -7.00
C ILE A 147 -5.46 12.16 -7.60
N LEU A 148 -6.26 13.05 -8.20
CA LEU A 148 -7.55 12.70 -8.81
C LEU A 148 -7.47 12.06 -10.21
N ARG A 149 -6.48 12.42 -11.05
CA ARG A 149 -6.40 11.96 -12.45
C ARG A 149 -5.52 10.73 -12.64
N SER A 150 -4.35 10.64 -12.01
CA SER A 150 -3.28 9.74 -12.49
C SER A 150 -3.02 8.49 -11.64
N ASP A 151 -3.10 8.55 -10.30
CA ASP A 151 -2.58 7.43 -9.47
C ASP A 151 -3.67 6.58 -8.80
N VAL A 152 -4.83 7.15 -8.47
CA VAL A 152 -5.96 6.38 -7.89
C VAL A 152 -6.64 5.52 -8.95
N ASN A 153 -6.58 5.92 -10.22
CA ASN A 153 -7.10 5.14 -11.34
C ASN A 153 -6.23 3.92 -11.70
N MET A 154 -4.98 3.82 -11.21
CA MET A 154 -4.20 2.58 -11.30
C MET A 154 -4.83 1.42 -10.50
N ILE A 155 -5.75 1.72 -9.58
CA ILE A 155 -6.44 0.72 -8.74
C ILE A 155 -7.69 0.16 -9.44
N ARG A 156 -8.10 0.70 -10.59
CA ARG A 156 -9.13 0.07 -11.42
C ARG A 156 -8.50 -0.92 -12.39
N TRP A 157 -8.41 -2.18 -11.96
CA TRP A 157 -8.39 -3.33 -12.85
C TRP A 157 -9.44 -3.14 -13.96
N TYR A 158 -8.98 -2.98 -15.21
CA TYR A 158 -9.84 -3.24 -16.36
C TYR A 158 -10.00 -4.75 -16.45
N THR A 159 -11.18 -5.26 -16.09
CA THR A 159 -11.49 -6.69 -16.02
C THR A 159 -11.38 -7.46 -17.34
N ASP A 160 -11.17 -6.76 -18.46
CA ASP A 160 -11.29 -7.33 -19.80
C ASP A 160 -9.94 -7.51 -20.52
N GLN A 161 -8.85 -6.95 -19.98
CA GLN A 161 -7.50 -7.09 -20.53
C GLN A 161 -6.50 -7.12 -19.37
N GLU A 162 -5.84 -8.26 -19.14
CA GLU A 162 -4.76 -8.46 -18.15
C GLU A 162 -3.50 -7.64 -18.51
N LEU A 163 -3.63 -6.33 -18.69
CA LEU A 163 -2.54 -5.42 -19.01
C LEU A 163 -2.53 -4.28 -18.00
N LEU A 164 -1.47 -4.27 -17.20
CA LEU A 164 -1.07 -3.11 -16.41
C LEU A 164 -0.61 -2.06 -17.43
N ILE A 165 -1.43 -1.05 -17.70
CA ILE A 165 -1.06 0.05 -18.60
C ILE A 165 -0.32 1.08 -17.75
N PRO A 166 1.01 1.23 -17.88
CA PRO A 166 1.71 2.35 -17.27
C PRO A 166 1.22 3.61 -17.97
N PHE A 167 0.87 4.65 -17.21
CA PHE A 167 0.56 5.94 -17.79
C PHE A 167 1.84 6.51 -18.42
N THR A 168 1.79 6.77 -19.73
CA THR A 168 2.70 7.66 -20.44
C THR A 168 1.96 8.97 -20.73
N ASP A 169 2.65 10.09 -20.58
CA ASP A 169 2.17 11.48 -20.74
C ASP A 169 1.13 11.74 -21.85
#